data_AF-A0A7J8T624-F1
#
_entry.id   AF-A0A7J8T624-F1
#
_cell.length_a   1.000
_cell.length_b   1.000
_cell.length_c   1.000
_cell.angle_alpha   90.00
_cell.angle_beta   90.00
_cell.angle_gamma   90.00
#
_symmetry.space_group_name_H-M   'P 1'
#
loop_
_entity.id
_entity.type
_entity.pdbx_description
1 polymer ?
#
loop_
_entity_poly.entity_id
_entity_poly.type
_entity_poly.pdbx_seq_one_letter_code
_entity_poly.pdbx_strand_id
1 'polypeptide(L)' 'MKIQCDVCNKEEASVFCTADEAALCDACDHRVHHANKLASKHQRFSLLHPSSSKQIPLCDICQ' A
#
# COMPACT_ATOMS: atom_id res chain seq x y z
N MET A 1 -6.58 -2.78 -14.09
CA MET A 1 -7.68 -2.84 -13.11
C MET A 1 -7.27 -1.96 -11.94
N LYS A 2 -8.13 -1.05 -11.47
CA LYS A 2 -7.84 -0.17 -10.33
C LYS A 2 -8.43 -0.82 -9.06
N ILE A 3 -7.68 -0.82 -7.97
CA ILE A 3 -8.12 -1.36 -6.67
C ILE A 3 -8.82 -0.22 -5.92
N GLN A 4 -10.02 -0.45 -5.38
CA GLN A 4 -10.72 0.55 -4.56
C GLN A 4 -10.30 0.43 -3.09
N CYS A 5 -10.44 1.53 -2.35
CA CYS A 5 -10.22 1.53 -0.91
C CYS A 5 -11.25 0.66 -0.19
N ASP A 6 -10.79 -0.34 0.57
CA ASP A 6 -11.65 -1.29 1.29
C ASP A 6 -12.50 -0.61 2.37
N VAL A 7 -12.04 0.52 2.90
CA VAL A 7 -12.72 1.26 3.97
C VAL A 7 -13.81 2.18 3.42
N CYS A 8 -13.50 3.03 2.44
CA CYS A 8 -14.45 4.04 1.97
C CYS A 8 -15.23 3.63 0.71
N ASN A 9 -14.72 2.68 -0.08
CA ASN A 9 -15.30 2.22 -1.34
C ASN A 9 -15.60 3.34 -2.35
N LYS A 10 -14.92 4.49 -2.21
CA LYS A 10 -15.13 5.71 -3.01
C LYS A 10 -13.92 6.06 -3.85
N GLU A 11 -12.76 6.04 -3.23
CA GLU A 11 -11.48 6.43 -3.84
C GLU A 11 -10.67 5.19 -4.24
N GLU A 12 -9.77 5.38 -5.20
CA GLU A 12 -8.75 4.40 -5.55
C GLU A 12 -7.77 4.19 -4.39
N ALA A 13 -7.40 2.93 -4.15
CA ALA A 13 -6.39 2.60 -3.17
C ALA A 13 -5.00 2.96 -3.68
N SER A 14 -4.23 3.68 -2.85
CA SER A 14 -2.87 4.12 -3.14
C SER A 14 -1.83 3.33 -2.36
N VAL A 15 -2.23 2.65 -1.29
CA VAL A 15 -1.37 1.90 -0.38
C VAL A 15 -2.03 0.59 0.03
N PHE A 16 -1.23 -0.44 0.24
CA PHE A 16 -1.67 -1.69 0.86
C PHE A 16 -0.95 -1.90 2.18
N CYS A 17 -1.71 -2.23 3.23
CA CYS A 17 -1.20 -2.59 4.54
C CYS A 17 -1.17 -4.12 4.68
N THR A 18 -0.01 -4.70 4.97
CA THR A 18 0.12 -6.15 5.13
C THR A 18 -0.46 -6.66 6.44
N ALA A 19 -0.41 -5.86 7.50
CA ALA A 19 -0.91 -6.26 8.81
C ALA A 19 -2.45 -6.31 8.85
N ASP A 20 -3.11 -5.38 8.14
CA ASP A 20 -4.57 -5.30 8.07
C ASP A 20 -5.15 -6.00 6.83
N GLU A 21 -4.29 -6.53 5.95
CA GLU A 21 -4.66 -7.15 4.67
C GLU A 21 -5.60 -6.27 3.82
N ALA A 22 -5.36 -4.95 3.84
CA ALA A 22 -6.29 -3.95 3.30
C ALA A 22 -5.61 -2.97 2.33
N ALA A 23 -6.29 -2.70 1.22
CA ALA A 23 -5.98 -1.65 0.27
C ALA A 23 -6.71 -0.36 0.68
N LEU A 24 -5.95 0.71 0.93
CA LEU A 24 -6.48 1.97 1.46
C LEU A 24 -6.15 3.13 0.51
N CYS A 25 -7.07 4.10 0.42
CA CYS A 25 -6.73 5.43 -0.09
C CYS A 25 -5.95 6.22 0.97
N ASP A 26 -5.23 7.26 0.55
CA ASP A 26 -4.37 8.07 1.44
C ASP A 26 -5.11 8.59 2.69
N ALA A 27 -6.37 9.03 2.53
CA ALA A 27 -7.17 9.53 3.64
C ALA A 27 -7.52 8.43 4.66
N CYS A 28 -7.82 7.21 4.19
CA CYS A 28 -8.11 6.09 5.07
C CYS A 28 -6.85 5.54 5.72
N ASP A 29 -5.75 5.46 4.98
CA ASP A 29 -4.43 5.11 5.50
C ASP A 29 -4.02 6.02 6.66
N HIS A 30 -4.12 7.34 6.48
CA HIS A 30 -3.77 8.29 7.53
C HIS A 30 -4.64 8.08 8.78
N ARG A 31 -5.97 7.91 8.60
CA ARG A 31 -6.89 7.68 9.72
C ARG A 31 -6.58 6.39 10.49
N VAL A 32 -6.25 5.29 9.80
CA VAL A 32 -5.95 4.00 10.43
C VAL A 32 -4.57 4.03 11.10
N HIS A 33 -3.54 4.44 10.37
CA HIS A 33 -2.16 4.29 10.81
C HIS A 33 -1.64 5.45 11.68
N HIS A 34 -2.35 6.58 11.76
CA HIS A 34 -2.06 7.63 12.75
C HIS A 34 -2.95 7.57 14.00
N ALA A 35 -3.95 6.67 14.06
CA ALA A 35 -4.82 6.56 15.23
C ALA A 35 -4.06 6.16 16.50
N ASN A 36 -3.01 5.34 16.37
CA ASN A 36 -2.17 4.91 17.48
C ASN A 36 -0.78 4.45 17.03
N LYS A 37 0.14 4.35 17.99
CA LYS A 37 1.55 4.01 17.75
C LYS A 37 1.81 2.57 17.32
N LEU A 38 0.86 1.65 17.52
CA LEU A 38 0.95 0.28 17.03
C LEU A 38 0.67 0.27 15.52
N ALA A 39 -0.43 0.89 15.10
CA ALA A 39 -0.83 1.01 13.70
C ALA A 39 0.23 1.75 12.86
N SER A 40 0.87 2.80 13.41
CA SER A 40 1.94 3.51 12.67
C SER A 40 3.14 2.64 12.28
N LYS A 41 3.29 1.45 12.89
CA LYS A 41 4.37 0.49 12.59
C LYS A 41 3.99 -0.54 11.54
N HIS A 42 2.74 -0.56 11.06
CA HIS A 42 2.32 -1.50 10.04
C HIS A 42 3.15 -1.29 8.76
N GLN A 43 3.58 -2.40 8.15
CA GLN A 43 4.27 -2.37 6.88
C GLN A 43 3.28 -2.04 5.77
N ARG A 44 3.62 -1.02 4.99
CA ARG A 44 2.78 -0.45 3.94
C ARG A 44 3.59 -0.26 2.67
N PHE A 45 3.01 -0.55 1.52
CA PHE A 45 3.65 -0.35 0.22
C PHE A 45 2.74 0.40 -0.73
N SER A 46 3.34 1.26 -1.57
CA SER A 46 2.60 2.02 -2.57
C SER A 46 2.10 1.10 -3.69
N LEU A 47 0.82 1.23 -4.03
CA LEU A 47 0.19 0.57 -5.16
C LEU A 47 0.36 1.36 -6.47
N LEU A 48 0.58 2.68 -6.37
CA LEU A 48 0.71 3.57 -7.53
C LEU A 48 2.12 3.50 -8.12
N HIS A 49 3.13 3.51 -7.25
CA HIS A 49 4.53 3.47 -7.65
C HIS A 49 5.22 2.33 -6.89
N PRO A 50 5.31 1.11 -7.46
CA PRO A 50 6.28 0.14 -6.97
C PRO A 50 7.64 0.83 -7.04
N SER A 51 8.24 1.11 -5.88
CA SER A 51 9.34 2.05 -5.73
C SER A 51 10.35 1.97 -6.87
N SER A 52 10.49 3.09 -7.58
CA SER A 52 11.73 3.42 -8.27
C SER A 52 12.86 3.33 -7.23
N SER A 53 13.96 2.65 -7.61
CA SER A 53 15.30 2.73 -6.99
C SER A 53 15.68 1.70 -5.91
N LYS A 54 15.93 0.45 -6.31
CA LYS A 54 17.27 -0.18 -6.46
C LYS A 54 17.11 -1.71 -6.40
N GLN A 55 17.45 -2.37 -7.50
CA GLN A 55 17.35 -3.82 -7.72
C GLN A 55 15.91 -4.34 -7.81
N ILE A 56 15.25 -4.03 -8.93
CA ILE A 56 14.40 -5.05 -9.54
C ILE A 56 15.41 -6.14 -9.95
N PRO A 57 15.43 -7.33 -9.32
CA PRO A 57 16.31 -8.40 -9.78
C PRO A 57 15.96 -8.67 -11.24
N LEU A 58 16.95 -8.66 -12.13
CA LEU A 58 16.72 -9.11 -13.49
C LEU A 58 16.18 -10.54 -13.42
N CYS A 59 15.23 -10.84 -14.29
CA CYS A 59 14.73 -12.19 -14.41
C CYS A 59 15.90 -13.09 -14.86
N ASP A 60 16.40 -13.94 -13.97
CA ASP A 60 17.51 -14.85 -14.25
C ASP A 60 17.21 -15.84 -15.40
N ILE A 61 15.95 -15.92 -15.84
CA ILE A 61 15.46 -16.79 -16.91
C ILE A 61 15.53 -16.13 -18.29
N CYS A 62 15.37 -14.81 -18.42
CA CYS A 62 15.17 -14.14 -19.72
C CYS A 62 16.09 -12.94 -19.95
N GLN A 63 17.33 -13.00 -19.44
CA GLN A 63 18.36 -11.96 -19.53
C GLN A 63 18.31 -11.12 -20.81
#